data_AF-A0A850RDW0-F1
#
_entry.id   AF-A0A850RDW0-F1
#
_cell.length_a   1.000
_cell.length_b   1.000
_cell.length_c   1.000
_cell.angle_alpha   90.00
_cell.angle_beta   90.00
_cell.angle_gamma   90.00
#
_symmetry.space_group_name_H-M   'P 1'
#
loop_
_entity.id
_entity.type
_entity.pdbx_description
1 polymer ?
#
loop_
_entity_poly.entity_id
_entity_poly.type
_entity_poly.pdbx_seq_one_letter_code
_entity_poly.pdbx_strand_id
1 'polypeptide(L)'
;MHLISLNTAAALTGLTKRTLWRYIDSGRLTVANPNEPGEKAHVHLDEILALSGLTIDPEYHPTIVDADRGDPIAQCDLGILLLMNQRPADAIPWFQRAANAFYPDAMCWLARAYLSGEGIEINLETGVQWIDTAARKGHPLGQAMHQFLHSFAGQELLHAQNHTALNKALDDVERQILLNTLNATADTP
;
A
#
# COMPACT_ATOMS: atom_id res chain seq x y z
N MET A 1 -0.69 -10.01 22.06
CA MET A 1 -0.44 -8.57 22.25
C MET A 1 0.58 -8.14 21.21
N HIS A 2 0.17 -7.30 20.26
CA HIS A 2 1.01 -6.91 19.13
C HIS A 2 1.72 -5.57 19.42
N LEU A 3 2.98 -5.49 19.02
CA LEU A 3 3.84 -4.34 19.22
C LEU A 3 4.31 -3.82 17.88
N ILE A 4 4.34 -2.49 17.74
CA ILE A 4 4.79 -1.81 16.51
C ILE A 4 5.71 -0.66 16.86
N SER A 5 6.62 -0.32 15.94
CA SER A 5 7.51 0.82 16.09
C SER A 5 6.75 2.15 16.09
N LEU A 6 7.38 3.19 16.65
CA LEU A 6 6.86 4.55 16.58
C LEU A 6 6.73 5.10 15.15
N ASN A 7 7.51 4.59 14.20
CA ASN A 7 7.38 5.01 12.80
C ASN A 7 6.06 4.50 12.21
N THR A 8 5.71 3.24 12.48
CA THR A 8 4.43 2.66 12.04
C THR A 8 3.26 3.27 12.80
N ALA A 9 3.40 3.51 14.11
CA ALA A 9 2.38 4.21 14.87
C ALA A 9 2.10 5.63 14.34
N ALA A 10 3.14 6.36 13.94
CA ALA A 10 3.01 7.67 13.30
C ALA A 10 2.29 7.57 11.95
N ALA A 11 2.66 6.60 11.12
CA ALA A 11 2.00 6.37 9.84
C ALA A 11 0.51 6.02 9.99
N LEU A 12 0.15 5.18 10.96
CA LEU A 12 -1.24 4.79 11.20
C LEU A 12 -2.08 5.91 11.82
N THR A 13 -1.50 6.81 12.61
CA THR A 13 -2.26 7.85 13.31
C THR A 13 -2.23 9.22 12.63
N GLY A 14 -1.30 9.44 11.70
CA GLY A 14 -0.98 10.77 11.16
C GLY A 14 -0.29 11.69 12.18
N LEU A 15 0.05 11.20 13.37
CA LEU A 15 0.70 11.99 14.40
C LEU A 15 2.22 11.99 14.21
N THR A 16 2.86 13.09 14.61
CA THR A 16 4.32 13.14 14.66
C THR A 16 4.86 12.23 15.76
N LYS A 17 6.08 11.68 15.57
CA LYS A 17 6.80 10.94 16.61
C LYS A 17 6.91 11.73 17.92
N ARG A 18 7.10 13.06 17.85
CA ARG A 18 7.13 13.94 19.03
C ARG A 18 5.81 13.91 19.80
N THR A 19 4.68 13.92 19.11
CA THR A 19 3.35 13.84 19.74
C THR A 19 3.14 12.49 20.41
N LEU A 20 3.53 11.40 19.75
CA LEU A 20 3.45 10.05 20.31
C LEU A 20 4.32 9.91 21.57
N TRP A 21 5.54 10.45 21.57
CA TRP A 21 6.39 10.51 22.76
C TRP A 21 5.74 11.26 23.92
N ARG A 22 5.11 12.41 23.67
CA ARG A 22 4.36 13.13 24.71
C ARG A 22 3.24 12.29 25.30
N TYR A 23 2.57 11.45 24.51
CA TYR A 23 1.53 10.54 25.00
C TYR A 23 2.11 9.39 25.83
N ILE A 24 3.31 8.93 25.51
CA ILE A 24 4.05 7.97 26.35
C ILE A 24 4.40 8.63 27.69
N ASP A 25 4.98 9.83 27.68
CA ASP A 25 5.37 10.57 28.89
C ASP A 25 4.18 10.86 29.81
N SER A 26 3.00 11.13 29.23
CA SER A 26 1.78 11.37 30.00
C SER A 26 1.06 10.08 30.45
N GLY A 27 1.57 8.90 30.11
CA GLY A 27 0.95 7.61 30.40
C GLY A 27 -0.32 7.31 29.59
N ARG A 28 -0.54 8.03 28.48
CA ARG A 28 -1.68 7.78 27.55
C ARG A 28 -1.38 6.62 26.60
N LEU A 29 -0.11 6.44 26.24
CA LEU A 29 0.36 5.28 25.48
C LEU A 29 1.33 4.47 26.33
N THR A 30 1.26 3.15 26.21
CA THR A 30 2.11 2.20 26.90
C THR A 30 3.24 1.77 25.97
N VAL A 31 4.48 1.90 26.45
CA VAL A 31 5.69 1.41 25.77
C VAL A 31 6.06 0.03 26.29
N ALA A 32 6.43 -0.89 25.40
CA ALA A 32 6.75 -2.27 25.78
C ALA A 32 8.01 -2.35 26.67
N ASN A 33 8.99 -1.49 26.41
CA ASN A 33 10.23 -1.39 27.16
C ASN A 33 10.54 0.09 27.47
N PRO A 34 10.32 0.55 28.72
CA PRO A 34 10.57 1.94 29.12
C PRO A 34 12.02 2.37 28.98
N ASN A 35 12.96 1.41 28.91
CA ASN A 35 14.39 1.67 28.79
C ASN A 35 14.87 1.65 27.33
N GLU A 36 14.00 1.35 26.36
CA GLU A 36 14.37 1.40 24.95
C GLU A 36 14.42 2.85 24.45
N PRO A 37 15.55 3.29 23.88
CA PRO A 37 15.71 4.68 23.50
C PRO A 37 14.94 5.01 22.22
N GLY A 38 14.23 6.14 22.25
CA GLY A 38 13.88 6.91 21.05
C GLY A 38 13.25 6.09 19.91
N GLU A 39 13.95 5.99 18.79
CA GLU A 39 13.41 5.38 17.56
C GLU A 39 13.21 3.87 17.63
N LYS A 40 13.76 3.20 18.66
CA LYS A 40 13.59 1.76 18.88
C LYS A 40 12.38 1.41 19.74
N ALA A 41 11.70 2.41 20.29
CA ALA A 41 10.55 2.16 21.16
C ALA A 41 9.40 1.51 20.37
N HIS A 42 8.78 0.51 21.01
CA HIS A 42 7.58 -0.14 20.52
C HIS A 42 6.39 0.14 21.42
N VAL A 43 5.24 0.37 20.81
CA VAL A 43 3.96 0.64 21.47
C VAL A 43 2.94 -0.41 21.10
N HIS A 44 1.88 -0.54 21.91
CA HIS A 44 0.83 -1.53 21.67
C HIS A 44 -0.05 -1.13 20.50
N LEU A 45 -0.22 -2.05 19.55
CA LEU A 45 -1.02 -1.82 18.35
C LEU A 45 -2.47 -1.44 18.69
N ASP A 46 -3.08 -2.09 19.67
CA ASP A 46 -4.49 -1.85 20.03
C ASP A 46 -4.73 -0.39 20.49
N GLU A 47 -3.77 0.20 21.23
CA GLU A 47 -3.83 1.60 21.65
C GLU A 47 -3.68 2.55 20.45
N ILE A 48 -2.85 2.18 19.48
CA ILE A 48 -2.65 2.94 18.24
C ILE A 48 -3.86 2.87 17.32
N LEU A 49 -4.47 1.70 17.17
CA LEU A 49 -5.71 1.54 16.41
C LEU A 49 -6.84 2.38 17.03
N ALA A 50 -6.99 2.32 18.35
CA ALA A 50 -7.93 3.17 19.08
C ALA A 50 -7.66 4.68 18.89
N LEU A 51 -6.38 5.08 18.82
CA LEU A 51 -5.99 6.48 18.61
C LEU A 51 -6.20 6.96 17.16
N SER A 52 -5.97 6.07 16.19
CA SER A 52 -6.10 6.38 14.77
C SER A 52 -7.54 6.41 14.27
N GLY A 53 -8.48 5.81 15.00
CA GLY A 53 -9.85 5.62 14.55
C GLY A 53 -10.00 4.52 13.48
N LEU A 54 -8.94 3.76 13.20
CA LEU A 54 -8.99 2.60 12.32
C LEU A 54 -9.71 1.44 13.00
N THR A 55 -10.62 0.79 12.26
CA THR A 55 -11.23 -0.46 12.68
C THR A 55 -10.69 -1.58 11.80
N ILE A 56 -9.58 -2.18 12.25
CA ILE A 56 -8.96 -3.32 11.57
C ILE A 56 -9.29 -4.56 12.38
N ASP A 57 -9.76 -5.62 11.72
CA ASP A 57 -10.05 -6.89 12.39
C ASP A 57 -8.76 -7.45 13.02
N PRO A 58 -8.81 -7.95 14.27
CA PRO A 58 -7.68 -8.60 14.93
C PRO A 58 -6.94 -9.66 14.10
N GLU A 59 -7.61 -10.32 13.14
CA GLU A 59 -6.96 -11.28 12.22
C GLU A 59 -5.84 -10.65 11.38
N TYR A 60 -5.89 -9.34 11.11
CA TYR A 60 -4.88 -8.61 10.34
C TYR A 60 -3.79 -7.94 11.21
N HIS A 61 -3.89 -8.03 12.54
CA HIS A 61 -2.85 -7.47 13.42
C HIS A 61 -1.45 -8.05 13.15
N PRO A 62 -1.28 -9.36 12.86
CA PRO A 62 0.02 -9.90 12.42
C PRO A 62 0.57 -9.20 11.18
N THR A 63 -0.27 -8.93 10.17
CA THR A 63 0.12 -8.21 8.95
C THR A 63 0.71 -6.84 9.27
N ILE A 64 0.11 -6.09 10.21
CA ILE A 64 0.64 -4.77 10.61
C ILE A 64 2.03 -4.91 11.26
N VAL A 65 2.22 -5.93 12.09
CA VAL A 65 3.50 -6.20 12.75
C VAL A 65 4.58 -6.62 11.74
N ASP A 66 4.23 -7.47 10.77
CA ASP A 66 5.19 -7.92 9.75
C ASP A 66 5.52 -6.80 8.75
N ALA A 67 4.55 -5.94 8.43
CA ALA A 67 4.78 -4.72 7.67
C ALA A 67 5.77 -3.77 8.38
N ASP A 68 5.60 -3.59 9.70
CA ASP A 68 6.50 -2.81 10.55
C ASP A 68 7.94 -3.37 10.55
N ARG A 69 8.07 -4.70 10.48
CA ARG A 69 9.36 -5.41 10.39
C ARG A 69 10.02 -5.35 9.02
N GLY A 70 9.30 -4.87 8.01
CA GLY A 70 9.85 -4.72 6.66
C GLY A 70 9.47 -5.81 5.67
N ASP A 71 8.53 -6.70 6.01
CA ASP A 71 8.08 -7.73 5.06
C ASP A 71 7.36 -7.09 3.86
N PRO A 72 7.84 -7.27 2.61
CA PRO A 72 7.27 -6.57 1.46
C PRO A 72 5.82 -6.96 1.14
N ILE A 73 5.43 -8.21 1.43
CA ILE A 73 4.08 -8.70 1.18
C ILE A 73 3.15 -8.04 2.20
N ALA A 74 3.48 -8.11 3.48
CA ALA A 74 2.70 -7.50 4.55
C ALA A 74 2.62 -5.97 4.42
N GLN A 75 3.68 -5.31 3.93
CA GLN A 75 3.63 -3.88 3.58
C GLN A 75 2.62 -3.59 2.47
N CYS A 76 2.58 -4.41 1.43
CA CYS A 76 1.57 -4.28 0.38
C CYS A 76 0.16 -4.51 0.94
N ASP A 77 -0.03 -5.58 1.72
CA ASP A 77 -1.32 -5.92 2.34
C ASP A 77 -1.81 -4.82 3.27
N LEU A 78 -0.91 -4.22 4.08
CA LEU A 78 -1.25 -3.07 4.91
C LEU A 78 -1.66 -1.86 4.07
N GLY A 79 -1.00 -1.61 2.94
CA GLY A 79 -1.42 -0.60 1.98
C GLY A 79 -2.85 -0.84 1.49
N ILE A 80 -3.19 -2.09 1.13
CA ILE A 80 -4.54 -2.48 0.70
C ILE A 80 -5.56 -2.27 1.83
N LEU A 81 -5.24 -2.68 3.06
CA LEU A 81 -6.10 -2.46 4.24
C LEU A 81 -6.40 -0.97 4.45
N LEU A 82 -5.40 -0.10 4.27
CA LEU A 82 -5.57 1.35 4.39
C LEU A 82 -6.43 1.94 3.26
N LEU A 83 -6.28 1.46 2.03
CA LEU A 83 -7.18 1.82 0.92
C LEU A 83 -8.63 1.43 1.23
N MET A 84 -8.87 0.21 1.69
CA MET A 84 -10.20 -0.28 2.07
C MET A 84 -10.83 0.54 3.21
N ASN A 85 -9.99 1.12 4.08
CA ASN A 85 -10.39 2.03 5.15
C ASN A 85 -10.48 3.51 4.70
N GLN A 86 -10.53 3.78 3.38
CA GLN A 86 -10.64 5.13 2.81
C GLN A 86 -9.46 6.06 3.21
N ARG A 87 -8.27 5.49 3.38
CA ARG A 87 -7.04 6.22 3.71
C ARG A 87 -5.97 6.05 2.63
N PRO A 88 -6.24 6.49 1.38
CA PRO A 88 -5.33 6.28 0.27
C PRO A 88 -3.97 6.95 0.48
N ALA A 89 -3.93 8.16 1.04
CA ALA A 89 -2.67 8.87 1.29
C ALA A 89 -1.76 8.11 2.28
N ASP A 90 -2.34 7.41 3.25
CA ASP A 90 -1.57 6.64 4.24
C ASP A 90 -1.11 5.30 3.69
N ALA A 91 -1.72 4.78 2.63
CA ALA A 91 -1.32 3.55 1.95
C ALA A 91 -0.04 3.73 1.11
N ILE A 92 0.17 4.93 0.53
CA ILE A 92 1.27 5.19 -0.41
C ILE A 92 2.66 4.87 0.15
N PRO A 93 3.03 5.28 1.38
CA PRO A 93 4.34 4.94 1.93
C PRO A 93 4.57 3.43 2.06
N TRP A 94 3.51 2.65 2.27
CA TRP A 94 3.59 1.20 2.37
C TRP A 94 3.80 0.54 1.02
N PHE A 95 3.05 0.95 0.01
CA PHE A 95 3.30 0.51 -1.37
C PHE A 95 4.69 0.90 -1.85
N GLN A 96 5.17 2.11 -1.52
CA GLN A 96 6.51 2.54 -1.88
C GLN A 96 7.60 1.65 -1.25
N ARG A 97 7.45 1.28 0.03
CA ARG A 97 8.40 0.38 0.70
C ARG A 97 8.43 -1.01 0.05
N ALA A 98 7.25 -1.59 -0.19
CA ALA A 98 7.13 -2.90 -0.83
C ALA A 98 7.63 -2.91 -2.28
N ALA A 99 7.29 -1.89 -3.07
CA ALA A 99 7.77 -1.71 -4.44
C ALA A 99 9.30 -1.56 -4.50
N ASN A 100 9.88 -0.80 -3.56
CA ASN A 100 11.34 -0.64 -3.43
C ASN A 100 12.04 -1.94 -3.01
N ALA A 101 11.33 -2.83 -2.30
CA ALA A 101 11.78 -4.18 -2.01
C ALA A 101 11.52 -5.17 -3.18
N PHE A 102 11.20 -4.65 -4.36
CA PHE A 102 10.95 -5.39 -5.59
C PHE A 102 9.68 -6.26 -5.60
N TYR A 103 8.70 -5.97 -4.74
CA TYR A 103 7.43 -6.69 -4.72
C TYR A 103 6.50 -6.22 -5.87
N PRO A 104 6.17 -7.08 -6.86
CA PRO A 104 5.49 -6.62 -8.07
C PRO A 104 4.06 -6.14 -7.89
N ASP A 105 3.28 -6.73 -6.98
CA ASP A 105 1.91 -6.26 -6.69
C ASP A 105 1.93 -4.82 -6.18
N ALA A 106 2.84 -4.50 -5.26
CA ALA A 106 3.00 -3.15 -4.75
C ALA A 106 3.42 -2.15 -5.83
N MET A 107 4.21 -2.58 -6.83
CA MET A 107 4.52 -1.72 -7.98
C MET A 107 3.26 -1.40 -8.79
N CYS A 108 2.37 -2.37 -9.00
CA CYS A 108 1.09 -2.14 -9.67
C CYS A 108 0.18 -1.18 -8.87
N TRP A 109 0.08 -1.36 -7.55
CA TRP A 109 -0.67 -0.45 -6.68
C TRP A 109 -0.12 0.98 -6.70
N LEU A 110 1.19 1.11 -6.51
CA LEU A 110 1.87 2.40 -6.54
C LEU A 110 1.74 3.08 -7.91
N ALA A 111 1.84 2.31 -9.00
CA ALA A 111 1.62 2.83 -10.34
C ALA A 111 0.21 3.40 -10.50
N ARG A 112 -0.83 2.65 -10.10
CA ARG A 112 -2.21 3.14 -10.18
C ARG A 112 -2.43 4.41 -9.38
N ALA A 113 -1.84 4.51 -8.18
CA ALA A 113 -1.89 5.73 -7.38
C ALA A 113 -1.30 6.94 -8.14
N TYR A 114 -0.14 6.77 -8.78
CA TYR A 114 0.46 7.83 -9.61
C TYR A 114 -0.35 8.15 -10.88
N LEU A 115 -1.00 7.17 -11.50
CA LEU A 115 -1.78 7.36 -12.74
C LEU A 115 -3.14 8.04 -12.48
N SER A 116 -3.74 7.77 -11.33
CA SER A 116 -5.08 8.27 -10.95
C SER A 116 -5.04 9.50 -10.04
N GLY A 117 -3.97 9.70 -9.27
CA GLY A 117 -3.88 10.71 -8.23
C GLY A 117 -4.52 10.29 -6.90
N GLU A 118 -4.81 9.00 -6.73
CA GLU A 118 -5.38 8.50 -5.48
C GLU A 118 -4.32 8.47 -4.38
N GLY A 119 -4.47 9.36 -3.38
CA GLY A 119 -3.58 9.43 -2.22
C GLY A 119 -2.21 10.08 -2.47
N ILE A 120 -1.83 10.33 -3.71
CA ILE A 120 -0.59 11.01 -4.11
C ILE A 120 -0.83 11.92 -5.32
N GLU A 121 0.05 12.89 -5.54
CA GLU A 121 0.03 13.71 -6.75
C GLU A 121 0.23 12.86 -8.01
N ILE A 122 -0.51 13.22 -9.07
CA ILE A 122 -0.45 12.52 -10.35
C ILE A 122 0.94 12.66 -10.96
N ASN A 123 1.51 11.53 -11.37
CA ASN A 123 2.74 11.49 -12.14
C ASN A 123 2.69 10.33 -13.14
N LEU A 124 2.21 10.64 -14.35
CA LEU A 124 2.01 9.64 -15.39
C LEU A 124 3.29 8.87 -15.73
N GLU A 125 4.41 9.58 -15.84
CA GLU A 125 5.70 9.00 -16.17
C GLU A 125 6.12 7.97 -15.11
N THR A 126 6.03 8.34 -13.83
CA THR A 126 6.40 7.45 -12.72
C THR A 126 5.44 6.25 -12.63
N GLY A 127 4.15 6.45 -12.87
CA GLY A 127 3.17 5.37 -12.93
C GLY A 127 3.49 4.34 -14.02
N VAL A 128 3.78 4.80 -15.24
CA VAL A 128 4.18 3.92 -16.36
C VAL A 128 5.48 3.19 -16.02
N GLN A 129 6.49 3.87 -15.46
CA GLN A 129 7.77 3.24 -15.09
C GLN A 129 7.61 2.10 -14.07
N TRP A 130 6.71 2.24 -13.09
CA TRP A 130 6.41 1.16 -12.14
C TRP A 130 5.72 -0.03 -12.80
N ILE A 131 4.76 0.21 -13.71
CA ILE A 131 4.14 -0.86 -14.50
C ILE A 131 5.16 -1.59 -15.38
N ASP A 132 6.03 -0.85 -16.08
CA ASP A 132 7.09 -1.43 -16.90
C ASP A 132 8.05 -2.29 -16.06
N THR A 133 8.28 -1.91 -14.81
CA THR A 133 9.11 -2.68 -13.88
C THR A 133 8.40 -3.94 -13.39
N ALA A 134 7.12 -3.86 -13.04
CA ALA A 134 6.30 -5.03 -12.69
C ALA A 134 6.21 -6.03 -13.86
N ALA A 135 6.00 -5.54 -15.08
CA ALA A 135 5.93 -6.35 -16.29
C ALA A 135 7.25 -7.09 -16.56
N ARG A 136 8.39 -6.42 -16.43
CA ARG A 136 9.73 -7.02 -16.57
C ARG A 136 10.02 -8.10 -15.51
N LYS A 137 9.38 -8.01 -14.35
CA LYS A 137 9.44 -9.04 -13.30
C LYS A 137 8.54 -10.25 -13.56
N GLY A 138 7.80 -10.25 -14.67
CA GLY A 138 6.89 -11.35 -15.01
C GLY A 138 5.53 -11.27 -14.31
N HIS A 139 5.19 -10.13 -13.71
CA HIS A 139 3.92 -10.00 -13.00
C HIS A 139 2.74 -9.99 -13.98
N PRO A 140 1.75 -10.91 -13.88
CA PRO A 140 0.69 -11.03 -14.88
C PRO A 140 -0.12 -9.74 -15.08
N LEU A 141 -0.54 -9.10 -13.97
CA LEU A 141 -1.26 -7.83 -14.04
C LEU A 141 -0.34 -6.72 -14.58
N GLY A 142 0.91 -6.68 -14.15
CA GLY A 142 1.90 -5.72 -14.65
C GLY A 142 2.11 -5.84 -16.16
N GLN A 143 2.19 -7.05 -16.70
CA GLN A 143 2.31 -7.31 -18.14
C GLN A 143 1.08 -6.87 -18.91
N ALA A 144 -0.12 -7.16 -18.40
CA ALA A 144 -1.37 -6.75 -19.03
C ALA A 144 -1.53 -5.22 -19.05
N MET A 145 -1.24 -4.56 -17.93
CA MET A 145 -1.26 -3.10 -17.83
C MET A 145 -0.19 -2.47 -18.74
N HIS A 146 1.01 -3.04 -18.80
CA HIS A 146 2.06 -2.61 -19.73
C HIS A 146 1.59 -2.69 -21.17
N GLN A 147 1.04 -3.83 -21.59
CA GLN A 147 0.51 -4.00 -22.95
C GLN A 147 -0.57 -2.97 -23.27
N PHE A 148 -1.47 -2.68 -22.33
CA PHE A 148 -2.48 -1.65 -22.51
C PHE A 148 -1.87 -0.25 -22.63
N LEU A 149 -0.99 0.16 -21.70
CA LEU A 149 -0.37 1.49 -21.68
C LEU A 149 0.46 1.78 -22.93
N HIS A 150 1.10 0.76 -23.51
CA HIS A 150 1.89 0.86 -24.75
C HIS A 150 1.07 0.61 -26.03
N SER A 151 -0.23 0.32 -25.90
CA SER A 151 -1.15 0.26 -27.05
C SER A 151 -1.53 1.65 -27.55
N PHE A 152 -2.08 1.72 -28.77
CA PHE A 152 -2.60 2.99 -29.32
C PHE A 152 -3.60 3.67 -28.36
N ALA A 153 -4.54 2.91 -27.79
CA ALA A 153 -5.55 3.44 -26.88
C ALA A 153 -4.93 3.95 -25.56
N GLY A 154 -3.96 3.22 -24.99
CA GLY A 154 -3.25 3.67 -23.78
C GLY A 154 -2.47 4.95 -24.00
N GLN A 155 -1.73 5.04 -25.12
CA GLN A 155 -0.97 6.24 -25.49
C GLN A 155 -1.88 7.44 -25.77
N GLU A 156 -3.03 7.24 -26.40
CA GLU A 156 -4.03 8.29 -26.60
C GLU A 156 -4.49 8.88 -25.26
N LEU A 157 -4.82 8.02 -24.29
CA LEU A 157 -5.26 8.46 -22.95
C LEU A 157 -4.14 9.17 -22.17
N LEU A 158 -2.91 8.68 -22.26
CA LEU A 158 -1.73 9.30 -21.64
C LEU A 158 -1.45 10.69 -22.22
N HIS A 159 -1.43 10.83 -23.55
CA HIS A 159 -1.20 12.13 -24.21
C HIS A 159 -2.33 13.12 -23.93
N ALA A 160 -3.58 12.64 -23.88
CA ALA A 160 -4.73 13.45 -23.52
C ALA A 160 -4.75 13.83 -22.03
N GLN A 161 -3.85 13.27 -21.20
CA GLN A 161 -3.83 13.39 -19.75
C GLN A 161 -5.21 13.05 -19.13
N ASN A 162 -5.91 12.09 -19.72
CA ASN A 162 -7.25 11.71 -19.30
C ASN A 162 -7.18 10.66 -18.20
N HIS A 163 -6.75 11.07 -17.01
CA HIS A 163 -6.49 10.20 -15.86
C HIS A 163 -7.72 9.39 -15.43
N THR A 164 -8.92 9.96 -15.52
CA THR A 164 -10.16 9.26 -15.17
C THR A 164 -10.45 8.10 -16.13
N ALA A 165 -10.35 8.34 -17.44
CA ALA A 165 -10.55 7.28 -18.43
C ALA A 165 -9.41 6.25 -18.38
N LEU A 166 -8.19 6.71 -18.13
CA LEU A 166 -7.03 5.85 -17.95
C LEU A 166 -7.22 4.90 -16.76
N ASN A 167 -7.59 5.42 -15.60
CA ASN A 167 -7.82 4.62 -14.41
C ASN A 167 -8.92 3.57 -14.64
N LYS A 168 -10.04 3.98 -15.24
CA LYS A 168 -11.12 3.05 -15.58
C LYS A 168 -10.66 1.94 -16.52
N ALA A 169 -9.88 2.26 -17.55
CA ALA A 169 -9.39 1.25 -18.49
C ALA A 169 -8.42 0.27 -17.81
N LEU A 170 -7.64 0.73 -16.84
CA LEU A 170 -6.78 -0.14 -16.03
C LEU A 170 -7.58 -1.04 -15.09
N ASP A 171 -8.68 -0.55 -14.51
CA ASP A 171 -9.62 -1.37 -13.74
C ASP A 171 -10.24 -2.48 -14.61
N ASP A 172 -10.58 -2.15 -15.87
CA ASP A 172 -11.10 -3.13 -16.83
C ASP A 172 -10.05 -4.21 -17.18
N VAL A 173 -8.77 -3.82 -17.32
CA VAL A 173 -7.65 -4.76 -17.51
C VAL A 173 -7.49 -5.69 -16.30
N GLU A 174 -7.48 -5.14 -15.09
CA GLU A 174 -7.37 -5.91 -13.85
C GLU A 174 -8.51 -6.92 -13.72
N ARG A 175 -9.74 -6.48 -13.97
CA ARG A 175 -10.93 -7.33 -13.94
C ARG A 175 -10.82 -8.50 -14.92
N GLN A 176 -10.33 -8.27 -16.13
CA GLN A 176 -10.16 -9.35 -17.12
C GLN A 176 -9.15 -10.40 -16.65
N ILE A 177 -8.04 -9.96 -16.04
CA ILE A 177 -7.02 -10.88 -15.51
C ILE A 177 -7.59 -11.75 -14.39
N LEU A 178 -8.33 -11.14 -13.45
CA LEU A 178 -8.99 -11.87 -12.36
C LEU A 178 -10.02 -12.89 -12.85
N LEU A 179 -10.81 -12.54 -13.88
CA LEU A 179 -11.77 -13.47 -14.47
C LEU A 179 -11.08 -14.65 -15.15
N ASN A 180 -9.97 -14.39 -15.85
CA ASN A 180 -9.20 -15.43 -16.52
C ASN A 180 -8.55 -16.40 -15.53
N THR A 181 -8.00 -15.90 -14.41
CA THR A 181 -7.43 -16.75 -13.37
C THR A 181 -8.49 -17.60 -12.66
N LEU A 182 -9.67 -17.03 -12.35
CA LEU A 182 -10.78 -17.78 -11.75
C LEU A 182 -11.25 -18.92 -12.67
N ASN A 183 -11.45 -18.64 -13.95
CA ASN A 183 -11.87 -19.65 -14.92
C ASN A 183 -10.81 -20.76 -15.07
N ALA A 184 -9.53 -20.41 -15.12
CA ALA A 184 -8.45 -21.39 -15.21
C ALA A 184 -8.39 -22.33 -13.98
N THR A 185 -8.73 -21.83 -12.78
CA THR A 185 -8.76 -22.66 -11.57
C THR A 185 -10.01 -23.54 -11.47
N ALA A 186 -11.13 -23.15 -12.09
CA ALA A 186 -12.36 -23.93 -12.14
C ALA A 186 -12.27 -25.13 -13.11
N ASP A 187 -11.37 -25.05 -14.10
CA ASP A 187 -11.17 -26.09 -15.12
C ASP A 187 -10.08 -27.13 -14.76
N THR A 188 -9.45 -27.02 -13.58
CA THR A 188 -8.53 -28.05 -13.06
C THR A 188 -9.30 -29.10 -12.22
N PRO A 189 -9.37 -30.37 -12.66
CA PRO A 189 -10.10 -31.44 -11.99
C PRO A 189 -9.47 -31.91 -10.67
#